data_AF-A0A954SVB5-F1
#
_entry.id   AF-A0A954SVB5-F1
#
_cell.length_a   1.000
_cell.length_b   1.000
_cell.length_c   1.000
_cell.angle_alpha   90.00
_cell.angle_beta   90.00
_cell.angle_gamma   90.00
#
_symmetry.space_group_name_H-M   'P 1'
#
loop_
_entity.id
_entity.type
_entity.pdbx_description
1 polymer ?
#
loop_
_entity_poly.entity_id
_entity_poly.type
_entity_poly.pdbx_seq_one_letter_code
_entity_poly.pdbx_strand_id
1 'polypeptide(L)'
;MTAPKPFHWRRLLLRWAGIAGAVYLLVVVAMFLLQRQLLYFPSHEERASLLSPWQTEQGVIGFCREVAEPNTIWLMTHGNAGQAADRDYVVRLLPNDDSLYVLEYPGYGSRAGRPTQESINLAAREAFRLLRAEHPNTSICVLGESIGSGPACMLANEPSPPEKIVLAVPYDSLPAVAANHLPLLPARFLILDRWNNVEALRGYSGPVEILAADDDDIIPPTHAEALARQVPNSRLIRLRGGHNDWPYDRTVKLGR
;
A
#
# COMPACT_ATOMS: atom_id res chain seq x y z
N MET A 1 -40.51 -14.38 60.15
CA MET A 1 -39.16 -14.13 59.63
C MET A 1 -39.11 -14.61 58.18
N THR A 2 -39.07 -13.71 57.21
CA THR A 2 -38.97 -14.05 55.79
C THR A 2 -37.50 -14.26 55.42
N ALA A 3 -37.17 -15.42 54.85
CA ALA A 3 -35.81 -15.72 54.41
C ALA A 3 -35.33 -14.70 53.35
N PRO A 4 -34.07 -14.24 53.38
CA PRO A 4 -33.55 -13.33 52.37
C PRO A 4 -33.59 -13.99 51.00
N LYS A 5 -34.18 -13.30 50.01
CA LYS A 5 -34.21 -13.79 48.62
C LYS A 5 -32.78 -13.97 48.11
N PRO A 6 -32.44 -15.10 47.46
CA PRO A 6 -31.09 -15.33 46.96
C PRO A 6 -30.71 -14.24 45.95
N PHE A 7 -29.62 -13.53 46.22
CA PHE A 7 -29.12 -12.44 45.39
C PHE A 7 -28.78 -12.97 43.98
N HIS A 8 -29.47 -12.47 42.95
CA HIS A 8 -29.45 -13.01 41.59
C HIS A 8 -28.20 -12.57 40.78
N TRP A 9 -27.00 -12.66 41.35
CA TRP A 9 -25.74 -12.25 40.71
C TRP A 9 -25.56 -12.88 39.31
N ARG A 10 -26.02 -14.12 39.10
CA ARG A 10 -25.99 -14.81 37.79
C ARG A 10 -26.78 -14.08 36.71
N ARG A 11 -27.99 -13.58 37.03
CA ARG A 11 -28.82 -12.84 36.06
C ARG A 11 -28.20 -11.49 35.72
N LEU A 12 -27.58 -10.84 36.71
CA LEU A 12 -26.87 -9.58 36.50
C LEU A 12 -25.62 -9.78 35.64
N LEU A 13 -24.81 -10.81 35.90
CA LEU A 13 -23.64 -11.17 35.08
C LEU A 13 -24.03 -11.50 33.63
N LEU A 14 -25.06 -12.33 33.43
CA LEU A 14 -25.54 -12.65 32.08
C LEU A 14 -26.03 -11.40 31.33
N ARG A 15 -26.69 -10.47 32.03
CA ARG A 15 -27.10 -9.19 31.45
C ARG A 15 -25.90 -8.35 31.02
N TRP A 16 -24.90 -8.20 31.87
CA TRP A 16 -23.68 -7.45 31.53
C TRP A 16 -22.89 -8.11 30.40
N ALA A 17 -22.77 -9.44 30.41
CA ALA A 17 -22.15 -10.19 29.31
C ALA A 17 -22.91 -9.99 28.00
N GLY A 18 -24.24 -10.01 28.03
CA GLY A 18 -25.08 -9.72 26.86
C GLY A 18 -24.89 -8.29 26.33
N ILE A 19 -24.83 -7.29 27.21
CA ILE A 19 -24.56 -5.90 26.82
C ILE A 19 -23.16 -5.78 26.20
N ALA A 20 -22.14 -6.36 26.83
CA ALA A 20 -20.78 -6.35 26.31
C ALA A 20 -20.68 -7.01 24.92
N GLY A 21 -21.34 -8.16 24.73
CA GLY A 21 -21.42 -8.83 23.45
C GLY A 21 -22.13 -8.00 22.37
N ALA A 22 -23.22 -7.32 22.72
CA ALA A 22 -23.94 -6.43 21.79
C ALA A 22 -23.09 -5.20 21.40
N VAL A 23 -22.38 -4.60 22.36
CA VAL A 23 -21.46 -3.48 22.09
C VAL A 23 -20.32 -3.93 21.18
N TYR A 24 -19.72 -5.08 21.47
CA TYR A 24 -18.66 -5.65 20.62
C TYR A 24 -19.15 -5.87 19.19
N LEU A 25 -20.33 -6.49 19.01
CA LEU A 25 -20.91 -6.70 17.69
C LEU A 25 -21.17 -5.39 16.96
N LEU A 26 -21.69 -4.37 17.66
CA LEU A 26 -21.92 -3.05 17.08
C LEU A 26 -20.62 -2.42 16.59
N VAL A 27 -19.53 -2.51 17.36
CA VAL A 27 -18.19 -2.04 16.96
C VAL A 27 -17.70 -2.79 15.73
N VAL A 28 -17.81 -4.12 15.71
CA VAL A 28 -17.42 -4.95 14.56
C VAL A 28 -18.19 -4.55 13.30
N VAL A 29 -19.51 -4.37 13.40
CA VAL A 29 -20.35 -3.94 12.27
C VAL A 29 -19.99 -2.54 11.81
N ALA A 30 -19.84 -1.59 12.73
CA ALA A 30 -19.45 -0.22 12.40
C ALA A 30 -18.09 -0.19 11.68
N MET A 31 -17.10 -0.92 12.18
CA MET A 31 -15.79 -1.02 11.54
C MET A 31 -15.86 -1.69 10.17
N PHE A 32 -16.67 -2.75 10.01
CA PHE A 32 -16.86 -3.39 8.71
C PHE A 32 -17.47 -2.42 7.68
N LEU A 33 -18.44 -1.61 8.07
CA LEU A 33 -19.09 -0.63 7.18
C LEU A 33 -18.19 0.58 6.87
N LEU A 34 -17.37 1.00 7.84
CA LEU A 34 -16.51 2.19 7.72
C LEU A 34 -15.08 1.88 7.26
N GLN A 35 -14.70 0.61 7.11
CA GLN A 35 -13.30 0.20 6.92
C GLN A 35 -12.57 0.93 5.79
N ARG A 36 -13.21 1.26 4.68
CA ARG A 36 -12.56 1.98 3.56
C ARG A 36 -12.28 3.45 3.88
N GLN A 37 -13.10 4.07 4.72
CA GLN A 37 -12.84 5.42 5.22
C GLN A 37 -11.75 5.43 6.30
N LEU A 38 -11.56 4.30 7.00
CA LEU A 38 -10.50 4.11 7.99
C LEU A 38 -9.19 3.63 7.34
N LEU A 39 -9.26 3.03 6.15
CA LEU A 39 -8.13 2.47 5.44
C LEU A 39 -7.47 3.50 4.52
N TYR A 40 -8.23 4.34 3.80
CA TYR A 40 -7.68 5.24 2.79
C TYR A 40 -7.69 6.70 3.25
N PHE A 41 -6.55 7.40 3.12
CA PHE A 41 -6.38 8.80 3.57
C PHE A 41 -5.94 9.72 2.41
N PRO A 42 -6.80 9.91 1.38
CA PRO A 42 -6.50 10.79 0.26
C PRO A 42 -6.39 12.26 0.70
N SER A 43 -5.49 13.00 0.05
CA SER A 43 -5.57 14.47 -0.01
C SER A 43 -6.14 14.93 -1.34
N HIS A 44 -6.65 16.17 -1.39
CA HIS A 44 -7.26 16.78 -2.57
C HIS A 44 -6.77 18.23 -2.78
N GLU A 45 -5.52 18.50 -2.43
CA GLU A 45 -4.97 19.85 -2.41
C GLU A 45 -4.23 20.17 -3.72
N GLU A 46 -4.37 21.39 -4.23
CA GLU A 46 -3.42 21.87 -5.24
C GLU A 46 -2.08 22.15 -4.56
N ARG A 47 -1.03 21.42 -4.96
CA ARG A 47 0.30 21.54 -4.37
C ARG A 47 1.35 21.84 -5.44
N ALA A 48 2.31 22.68 -5.07
CA ALA A 48 3.55 22.79 -5.81
C ALA A 48 4.31 21.46 -5.70
N SER A 49 4.70 20.91 -6.84
CA SER A 49 5.47 19.66 -6.95
C SER A 49 6.60 19.88 -7.93
N LEU A 50 7.72 19.19 -7.75
CA LEU A 50 8.75 19.11 -8.81
C LEU A 50 8.30 18.22 -9.98
N LEU A 51 7.16 17.53 -9.86
CA LEU A 51 6.57 16.70 -10.89
C LEU A 51 5.54 17.49 -11.71
N SER A 52 5.45 17.16 -13.00
CA SER A 52 4.43 17.68 -13.92
C SER A 52 3.22 16.73 -13.96
N PRO A 53 2.00 17.21 -14.27
CA PRO A 53 0.85 16.32 -14.41
C PRO A 53 1.05 15.28 -15.53
N TRP A 54 0.82 14.00 -15.21
CA TRP A 54 0.78 12.92 -16.20
C TRP A 54 -0.63 12.84 -16.79
N GLN A 55 -0.77 13.27 -18.04
CA GLN A 55 -2.06 13.41 -18.72
C GLN A 55 -2.30 12.32 -19.75
N THR A 56 -3.56 11.92 -19.84
CA THR A 56 -4.11 11.06 -20.90
C THR A 56 -5.36 11.70 -21.49
N GLU A 57 -5.96 11.09 -22.51
CA GLU A 57 -7.27 11.51 -23.02
C GLU A 57 -8.38 11.51 -21.94
N GLN A 58 -8.21 10.73 -20.87
CA GLN A 58 -9.14 10.64 -19.74
C GLN A 58 -8.87 11.69 -18.65
N GLY A 59 -7.87 12.56 -18.83
CA GLY A 59 -7.43 13.57 -17.87
C GLY A 59 -6.13 13.20 -17.15
N VAL A 60 -5.86 13.88 -16.04
CA VAL A 60 -4.68 13.65 -15.20
C VAL A 60 -4.83 12.33 -14.45
N ILE A 61 -3.91 11.40 -14.67
CA ILE A 61 -3.89 10.07 -14.02
C ILE A 61 -2.75 9.93 -13.00
N GLY A 62 -1.92 10.94 -12.85
CA GLY A 62 -0.73 10.92 -12.01
C GLY A 62 0.13 12.15 -12.20
N PHE A 63 1.37 12.05 -11.75
CA PHE A 63 2.41 13.06 -11.91
C PHE A 63 3.70 12.40 -12.37
N CYS A 64 4.52 13.10 -13.15
CA CYS A 64 5.73 12.55 -13.70
C CYS A 64 6.90 13.54 -13.75
N ARG A 65 8.10 12.99 -13.81
CA ARG A 65 9.31 13.64 -14.30
C ARG A 65 9.77 12.85 -15.51
N GLU A 66 9.59 13.41 -16.69
CA GLU A 66 9.98 12.76 -17.94
C GLU A 66 11.40 13.15 -18.35
N VAL A 67 12.16 12.15 -18.76
CA VAL A 67 13.42 12.28 -19.49
C VAL A 67 13.14 11.82 -20.92
N ALA A 68 13.60 12.58 -21.93
CA ALA A 68 13.26 12.32 -23.33
C ALA A 68 13.72 10.94 -23.83
N GLU A 69 14.90 10.50 -23.39
CA GLU A 69 15.48 9.19 -23.71
C GLU A 69 15.86 8.51 -22.40
N PRO A 70 14.89 7.95 -21.65
CA PRO A 70 15.16 7.42 -20.33
C PRO A 70 15.86 6.06 -20.41
N ASN A 71 16.85 5.84 -19.56
CA ASN A 71 17.47 4.52 -19.43
C ASN A 71 16.50 3.51 -18.79
N THR A 72 15.74 3.96 -17.79
CA THR A 72 14.67 3.21 -17.16
C THR A 72 13.51 4.16 -16.82
N ILE A 73 12.28 3.64 -16.90
CA ILE A 73 11.11 4.33 -16.37
C ILE A 73 10.70 3.65 -15.05
N TRP A 74 10.40 4.45 -14.05
CA TRP A 74 9.90 4.00 -12.76
C TRP A 74 8.43 4.34 -12.62
N LEU A 75 7.58 3.32 -12.45
CA LEU A 75 6.19 3.51 -12.05
C LEU A 75 6.07 3.36 -10.54
N MET A 76 5.71 4.44 -9.85
CA MET A 76 5.44 4.44 -8.42
C MET A 76 3.95 4.28 -8.13
N THR A 77 3.63 3.29 -7.30
CA THR A 77 2.36 3.18 -6.59
C THR A 77 2.58 3.68 -5.15
N HIS A 78 2.06 4.88 -4.87
CA HIS A 78 2.41 5.64 -3.67
C HIS A 78 1.77 5.14 -2.35
N GLY A 79 2.30 5.60 -1.22
CA GLY A 79 1.75 5.33 0.11
C GLY A 79 0.37 5.97 0.35
N ASN A 80 -0.27 5.59 1.45
CA ASN A 80 -1.70 5.78 1.69
C ASN A 80 -2.14 7.23 2.03
N ALA A 81 -1.28 8.01 2.68
CA ALA A 81 -1.63 9.36 3.11
C ALA A 81 -1.12 10.41 2.10
N GLY A 82 -2.01 11.25 1.58
CA GLY A 82 -1.65 12.30 0.62
C GLY A 82 -2.09 11.97 -0.82
N GLN A 83 -1.29 12.37 -1.81
CA GLN A 83 -1.57 12.23 -3.24
C GLN A 83 -0.27 12.07 -4.06
N ALA A 84 -0.37 11.77 -5.36
CA ALA A 84 0.80 11.52 -6.21
C ALA A 84 1.75 12.73 -6.31
N ALA A 85 1.21 13.95 -6.32
CA ALA A 85 1.99 15.19 -6.38
C ALA A 85 2.99 15.36 -5.21
N ASP A 86 2.73 14.73 -4.06
CA ASP A 86 3.55 14.82 -2.85
C ASP A 86 4.80 13.92 -2.89
N ARG A 87 4.95 13.12 -3.95
CA ARG A 87 5.98 12.07 -4.04
C ARG A 87 7.22 12.50 -4.82
N ASP A 88 7.40 13.81 -4.99
CA ASP A 88 8.58 14.38 -5.66
C ASP A 88 9.91 14.07 -4.94
N TYR A 89 9.84 13.71 -3.65
CA TYR A 89 10.98 13.24 -2.89
C TYR A 89 11.66 12.00 -3.49
N VAL A 90 10.99 11.24 -4.36
CA VAL A 90 11.57 10.07 -5.05
C VAL A 90 12.56 10.50 -6.13
N VAL A 91 12.42 11.71 -6.69
CA VAL A 91 13.30 12.21 -7.77
C VAL A 91 14.77 12.19 -7.36
N ARG A 92 15.10 12.53 -6.10
CA ARG A 92 16.49 12.51 -5.59
C ARG A 92 17.07 11.11 -5.39
N LEU A 93 16.23 10.08 -5.39
CA LEU A 93 16.64 8.68 -5.19
C LEU A 93 16.93 7.97 -6.50
N LEU A 94 16.54 8.57 -7.62
CA LEU A 94 16.66 8.03 -8.97
C LEU A 94 17.87 8.59 -9.71
N PRO A 95 18.39 7.86 -10.70
CA PRO A 95 19.31 8.41 -11.68
C PRO A 95 18.68 9.61 -12.41
N ASN A 96 19.50 10.58 -12.80
CA ASN A 96 19.01 11.80 -13.46
C ASN A 96 18.42 11.51 -14.85
N ASP A 97 18.88 10.45 -15.49
CA ASP A 97 18.54 9.90 -16.80
C ASP A 97 17.38 8.89 -16.78
N ASP A 98 16.76 8.65 -15.62
CA ASP A 98 15.55 7.83 -15.51
C ASP A 98 14.29 8.69 -15.46
N SER A 99 13.19 8.21 -16.04
CA SER A 99 11.88 8.85 -15.88
C SER A 99 11.16 8.30 -14.64
N LEU A 100 10.37 9.15 -13.98
CA LEU A 100 9.48 8.78 -12.87
C LEU A 100 8.04 9.09 -13.23
N TYR A 101 7.15 8.12 -13.04
CA TYR A 101 5.70 8.29 -13.10
C TYR A 101 5.10 7.82 -11.78
N VAL A 102 4.39 8.71 -11.10
CA VAL A 102 3.66 8.43 -9.88
C VAL A 102 2.18 8.34 -10.21
N LEU A 103 1.60 7.16 -10.00
CA LEU A 103 0.18 6.92 -10.26
C LEU A 103 -0.69 7.61 -9.20
N GLU A 104 -1.65 8.43 -9.61
CA GLU A 104 -2.71 8.92 -8.71
C GLU A 104 -3.83 7.88 -8.60
N TYR A 105 -4.24 7.53 -7.39
CA TYR A 105 -5.30 6.55 -7.20
C TYR A 105 -6.70 7.15 -7.45
N PRO A 106 -7.69 6.36 -7.93
CA PRO A 106 -9.08 6.82 -7.97
C PRO A 106 -9.57 7.25 -6.59
N GLY A 107 -10.07 8.48 -6.48
CA GLY A 107 -10.47 9.11 -5.22
C GLY A 107 -9.33 9.75 -4.43
N TYR A 108 -8.14 9.89 -5.01
CA TYR A 108 -7.03 10.67 -4.48
C TYR A 108 -6.72 11.86 -5.40
N GLY A 109 -6.13 12.92 -4.86
CA GLY A 109 -5.79 14.13 -5.61
C GLY A 109 -7.02 14.68 -6.33
N SER A 110 -6.86 15.03 -7.61
CA SER A 110 -7.97 15.42 -8.48
C SER A 110 -8.64 14.25 -9.20
N ARG A 111 -8.17 13.00 -9.01
CA ARG A 111 -8.66 11.83 -9.74
C ARG A 111 -9.99 11.36 -9.16
N ALA A 112 -11.03 11.43 -9.98
CA ALA A 112 -12.38 11.01 -9.59
C ALA A 112 -12.46 9.51 -9.25
N GLY A 113 -13.52 9.12 -8.55
CA GLY A 113 -13.80 7.74 -8.17
C GLY A 113 -13.67 7.51 -6.67
N ARG A 114 -13.49 6.24 -6.28
CA ARG A 114 -13.32 5.85 -4.87
C ARG A 114 -12.19 4.83 -4.75
N PRO A 115 -11.38 4.91 -3.69
CA PRO A 115 -10.30 3.96 -3.51
C PRO A 115 -10.84 2.63 -3.01
N THR A 116 -10.48 1.59 -3.73
CA THR A 116 -10.71 0.18 -3.43
C THR A 116 -9.55 -0.61 -4.03
N GLN A 117 -9.31 -1.83 -3.57
CA GLN A 117 -8.32 -2.71 -4.17
C GLN A 117 -8.54 -2.86 -5.67
N GLU A 118 -9.78 -3.06 -6.08
CA GLU A 118 -10.14 -3.26 -7.49
C GLU A 118 -9.83 -2.01 -8.32
N SER A 119 -10.32 -0.84 -7.90
CA SER A 119 -10.11 0.42 -8.63
C SER A 119 -8.63 0.82 -8.69
N ILE A 120 -7.87 0.61 -7.61
CA ILE A 120 -6.43 0.90 -7.57
C ILE A 120 -5.65 -0.09 -8.45
N ASN A 121 -5.96 -1.38 -8.40
CA ASN A 121 -5.32 -2.38 -9.25
C ASN A 121 -5.60 -2.14 -10.74
N LEU A 122 -6.84 -1.77 -11.08
CA LEU A 122 -7.20 -1.43 -12.46
C LEU A 122 -6.40 -0.22 -12.94
N ALA A 123 -6.37 0.87 -12.16
CA ALA A 123 -5.61 2.07 -12.48
C ALA A 123 -4.10 1.78 -12.63
N ALA A 124 -3.53 0.93 -11.77
CA ALA A 124 -2.12 0.55 -11.85
C ALA A 124 -1.81 -0.26 -13.11
N ARG A 125 -2.69 -1.20 -13.47
CA ARG A 125 -2.56 -1.99 -14.69
C ARG A 125 -2.67 -1.14 -15.95
N GLU A 126 -3.64 -0.23 -16.00
CA GLU A 126 -3.81 0.71 -17.12
C GLU A 126 -2.57 1.58 -17.30
N ALA A 127 -2.10 2.19 -16.21
CA ALA A 127 -0.90 3.02 -16.20
C ALA A 127 0.36 2.24 -16.64
N PHE A 128 0.56 1.04 -16.11
CA PHE A 128 1.71 0.21 -16.49
C PHE A 128 1.67 -0.21 -17.96
N ARG A 129 0.50 -0.60 -18.48
CA ARG A 129 0.32 -0.98 -19.89
C ARG A 129 0.47 0.21 -20.83
N LEU A 130 0.02 1.39 -20.44
CA LEU A 130 0.24 2.63 -21.19
C LEU A 130 1.75 2.88 -21.36
N LEU A 131 2.51 2.85 -20.25
CA LEU A 131 3.96 3.02 -20.30
C LEU A 131 4.67 1.93 -21.11
N ARG A 132 4.22 0.67 -21.04
CA ARG A 132 4.75 -0.42 -21.89
C ARG A 132 4.51 -0.14 -23.38
N ALA A 133 3.34 0.38 -23.73
CA ALA A 133 2.97 0.65 -25.12
C ALA A 133 3.71 1.86 -25.70
N GLU A 134 3.86 2.93 -24.92
CA GLU A 134 4.58 4.15 -25.30
C GLU A 134 6.09 3.95 -25.37
N HIS A 135 6.64 3.07 -24.52
CA HIS A 135 8.07 2.81 -24.41
C HIS A 135 8.41 1.32 -24.57
N PRO A 136 8.18 0.72 -25.74
CA PRO A 136 8.30 -0.74 -25.95
C PRO A 136 9.72 -1.28 -25.77
N ASN A 137 10.74 -0.43 -25.90
CA ASN A 137 12.15 -0.81 -25.79
C ASN A 137 12.82 -0.30 -24.50
N THR A 138 12.07 0.34 -23.59
CA THR A 138 12.60 0.86 -22.33
C THR A 138 12.22 -0.07 -21.18
N SER A 139 13.17 -0.36 -20.31
CA SER A 139 12.91 -1.15 -19.10
C SER A 139 12.09 -0.34 -18.10
N ILE A 140 11.13 -0.99 -17.45
CA ILE A 140 10.21 -0.34 -16.51
C ILE A 140 10.14 -1.08 -15.20
N CYS A 141 10.66 -0.39 -14.19
CA CYS A 141 10.68 -0.84 -12.82
C CYS A 141 9.48 -0.28 -12.07
N VAL A 142 9.05 -0.97 -11.03
CA VAL A 142 7.93 -0.54 -10.19
C VAL A 142 8.41 -0.29 -8.77
N LEU A 143 8.00 0.84 -8.20
CA LEU A 143 8.22 1.20 -6.79
C LEU A 143 6.87 1.20 -6.06
N GLY A 144 6.71 0.35 -5.06
CA GLY A 144 5.52 0.31 -4.22
C GLY A 144 5.81 0.73 -2.78
N GLU A 145 5.23 1.84 -2.34
CA GLU A 145 5.38 2.34 -0.96
C GLU A 145 4.18 1.94 -0.09
N SER A 146 4.43 1.31 1.07
CA SER A 146 3.40 1.03 2.07
C SER A 146 2.18 0.34 1.46
N ILE A 147 0.97 0.92 1.53
CA ILE A 147 -0.24 0.39 0.88
C ILE A 147 -0.04 0.11 -0.62
N GLY A 148 0.74 0.96 -1.29
CA GLY A 148 1.09 0.88 -2.71
C GLY A 148 1.94 -0.32 -3.08
N SER A 149 2.53 -1.04 -2.12
CA SER A 149 3.17 -2.33 -2.37
C SER A 149 2.20 -3.38 -2.91
N GLY A 150 0.91 -3.28 -2.56
CA GLY A 150 -0.17 -4.13 -3.06
C GLY A 150 -0.31 -4.10 -4.59
N PRO A 151 -0.72 -2.97 -5.18
CA PRO A 151 -0.80 -2.83 -6.63
C PRO A 151 0.56 -3.01 -7.33
N ALA A 152 1.67 -2.62 -6.72
CA ALA A 152 3.01 -2.88 -7.28
C ALA A 152 3.27 -4.38 -7.50
N CYS A 153 3.05 -5.19 -6.47
CA CYS A 153 3.25 -6.65 -6.55
C CYS A 153 2.27 -7.29 -7.54
N MET A 154 1.04 -6.78 -7.64
CA MET A 154 0.04 -7.29 -8.57
C MET A 154 0.51 -7.22 -10.03
N LEU A 155 1.26 -6.17 -10.40
CA LEU A 155 1.82 -5.99 -11.74
C LEU A 155 2.82 -7.08 -12.15
N ALA A 156 3.35 -7.86 -11.21
CA ALA A 156 4.18 -9.02 -11.51
C ALA A 156 3.45 -10.11 -12.33
N ASN A 157 2.12 -10.05 -12.36
CA ASN A 157 1.26 -10.99 -13.11
C ASN A 157 0.89 -10.48 -14.51
N GLU A 158 1.42 -9.34 -14.94
CA GLU A 158 1.24 -8.88 -16.32
C GLU A 158 2.00 -9.79 -17.30
N PRO A 159 1.52 -9.98 -18.55
CA PRO A 159 2.20 -10.82 -19.54
C PRO A 159 3.65 -10.39 -19.83
N SER A 160 3.91 -9.08 -19.76
CA SER A 160 5.25 -8.49 -19.75
C SER A 160 5.43 -7.80 -18.40
N PRO A 161 5.90 -8.52 -17.37
CA PRO A 161 5.98 -8.00 -16.01
C PRO A 161 7.12 -6.98 -15.87
N PRO A 162 7.14 -6.16 -14.79
CA PRO A 162 8.21 -5.19 -14.54
C PRO A 162 9.59 -5.84 -14.52
N GLU A 163 10.62 -5.13 -14.97
CA GLU A 163 12.01 -5.60 -14.94
C GLU A 163 12.56 -5.71 -13.52
N LYS A 164 12.03 -4.91 -12.58
CA LYS A 164 12.37 -4.92 -11.16
C LYS A 164 11.21 -4.37 -10.34
N ILE A 165 11.04 -4.89 -9.13
CA ILE A 165 10.08 -4.36 -8.15
C ILE A 165 10.83 -3.95 -6.88
N VAL A 166 10.69 -2.70 -6.47
CA VAL A 166 11.19 -2.19 -5.20
C VAL A 166 10.00 -1.89 -4.29
N LEU A 167 10.04 -2.42 -3.08
CA LEU A 167 8.97 -2.31 -2.10
C LEU A 167 9.48 -1.57 -0.87
N ALA A 168 9.00 -0.34 -0.66
CA ALA A 168 9.38 0.49 0.48
C ALA A 168 8.37 0.31 1.62
N VAL A 169 8.86 -0.05 2.81
CA VAL A 169 8.06 -0.33 4.01
C VAL A 169 6.82 -1.21 3.74
N PRO A 170 6.99 -2.37 3.07
CA PRO A 170 5.87 -3.15 2.57
C PRO A 170 5.30 -4.12 3.60
N TYR A 171 4.23 -4.79 3.19
CA TYR A 171 3.63 -5.88 3.94
C TYR A 171 3.63 -7.21 3.16
N ASP A 172 3.51 -8.32 3.88
CA ASP A 172 3.26 -9.65 3.31
C ASP A 172 1.82 -9.79 2.81
N SER A 173 0.83 -9.41 3.63
CA SER A 173 -0.56 -9.29 3.24
C SER A 173 -1.30 -8.22 4.05
N LEU A 174 -2.18 -7.45 3.42
CA LEU A 174 -2.95 -6.42 4.12
C LEU A 174 -3.87 -7.01 5.22
N PRO A 175 -4.47 -8.21 5.06
CA PRO A 175 -5.15 -8.89 6.16
C PRO A 175 -4.26 -9.22 7.36
N ALA A 176 -2.96 -9.47 7.17
CA ALA A 176 -2.03 -9.67 8.28
C ALA A 176 -1.76 -8.35 9.02
N VAL A 177 -1.57 -7.24 8.30
CA VAL A 177 -1.41 -5.90 8.89
C VAL A 177 -2.67 -5.51 9.67
N ALA A 178 -3.86 -5.76 9.12
CA ALA A 178 -5.13 -5.48 9.80
C ALA A 178 -5.27 -6.28 11.10
N ALA A 179 -4.83 -7.53 11.13
CA ALA A 179 -4.82 -8.36 12.34
C ALA A 179 -3.84 -7.84 13.40
N ASN A 180 -2.72 -7.26 12.96
CA ASN A 180 -1.69 -6.69 13.84
C ASN A 180 -2.22 -5.45 14.57
N HIS A 181 -2.88 -4.53 13.83
CA HIS A 181 -3.46 -3.31 14.41
C HIS A 181 -4.71 -3.55 15.26
N LEU A 182 -5.49 -4.58 14.94
CA LEU A 182 -6.80 -4.82 15.56
C LEU A 182 -6.92 -6.26 16.10
N PRO A 183 -6.07 -6.69 17.05
CA PRO A 183 -5.99 -8.09 17.49
C PRO A 183 -7.25 -8.58 18.24
N LEU A 184 -8.03 -7.65 18.80
CA LEU A 184 -9.30 -7.98 19.50
C LEU A 184 -10.48 -8.13 18.54
N LEU A 185 -10.31 -7.80 17.25
CA LEU A 185 -11.34 -7.89 16.24
C LEU A 185 -10.96 -8.95 15.20
N PRO A 186 -11.92 -9.60 14.54
CA PRO A 186 -11.64 -10.52 13.44
C PRO A 186 -11.25 -9.77 12.15
N ALA A 187 -10.42 -8.71 12.25
CA ALA A 187 -10.08 -7.80 11.16
C ALA A 187 -9.47 -8.52 9.95
N ARG A 188 -8.66 -9.57 10.19
CA ARG A 188 -8.12 -10.45 9.14
C ARG A 188 -9.22 -11.00 8.22
N PHE A 189 -10.37 -11.35 8.76
CA PHE A 189 -11.46 -11.99 8.02
C PHE A 189 -12.44 -10.97 7.44
N LEU A 190 -12.54 -9.80 8.05
CA LEU A 190 -13.52 -8.77 7.70
C LEU A 190 -13.02 -7.72 6.70
N ILE A 191 -11.70 -7.56 6.56
CA ILE A 191 -11.15 -6.61 5.61
C ILE A 191 -11.51 -7.00 4.17
N LEU A 192 -12.05 -6.05 3.41
CA LEU A 192 -12.53 -6.21 2.04
C LEU A 192 -11.39 -6.09 1.02
N ASP A 193 -10.46 -5.16 1.28
CA ASP A 193 -9.29 -4.94 0.47
C ASP A 193 -8.16 -5.83 1.03
N ARG A 194 -7.78 -6.86 0.28
CA ARG A 194 -7.03 -8.05 0.72
C ARG A 194 -5.79 -8.32 -0.12
N TRP A 195 -5.00 -7.30 -0.46
CA TRP A 195 -3.73 -7.52 -1.16
C TRP A 195 -2.87 -8.54 -0.41
N ASN A 196 -2.34 -9.50 -1.16
CA ASN A 196 -1.42 -10.52 -0.68
C ASN A 196 -0.18 -10.48 -1.58
N ASN A 197 0.87 -9.82 -1.10
CA ASN A 197 2.09 -9.57 -1.87
C ASN A 197 2.89 -10.86 -2.07
N VAL A 198 2.81 -11.79 -1.11
CA VAL A 198 3.40 -13.13 -1.24
C VAL A 198 2.79 -13.89 -2.42
N GLU A 199 1.45 -13.89 -2.52
CA GLU A 199 0.76 -14.54 -3.63
C GLU A 199 1.01 -13.82 -4.95
N ALA A 200 0.93 -12.49 -4.96
CA ALA A 200 1.09 -11.70 -6.16
C ALA A 200 2.48 -11.83 -6.80
N LEU A 201 3.53 -12.05 -5.99
CA LEU A 201 4.90 -12.28 -6.46
C LEU A 201 5.21 -13.75 -6.74
N ARG A 202 4.24 -14.67 -6.58
CA ARG A 202 4.46 -16.09 -6.86
C ARG A 202 4.78 -16.30 -8.35
N GLY A 203 6.00 -16.76 -8.63
CA GLY A 203 6.46 -17.00 -10.00
C GLY A 203 7.06 -15.76 -10.69
N TYR A 204 7.10 -14.61 -10.02
CA TYR A 204 7.85 -13.45 -10.52
C TYR A 204 9.34 -13.77 -10.54
N SER A 205 9.95 -13.63 -11.72
CA SER A 205 11.36 -13.98 -11.95
C SER A 205 12.31 -12.77 -11.93
N GLY A 206 11.77 -11.55 -11.92
CA GLY A 206 12.57 -10.34 -11.82
C GLY A 206 13.10 -10.10 -10.38
N PRO A 207 14.08 -9.20 -10.20
CA PRO A 207 14.60 -8.85 -8.89
C PRO A 207 13.53 -8.15 -8.04
N VAL A 208 13.48 -8.49 -6.76
CA VAL A 208 12.64 -7.80 -5.77
C VAL A 208 13.54 -7.22 -4.69
N GLU A 209 13.42 -5.92 -4.42
CA GLU A 209 14.07 -5.29 -3.26
C GLU A 209 13.00 -4.92 -2.22
N ILE A 210 13.26 -5.25 -0.96
CA ILE A 210 12.34 -5.01 0.16
C ILE A 210 13.08 -4.11 1.14
N LEU A 211 12.63 -2.87 1.28
CA LEU A 211 13.16 -1.91 2.24
C LEU A 211 12.30 -1.99 3.51
N ALA A 212 12.89 -2.45 4.62
CA ALA A 212 12.23 -2.57 5.91
C ALA A 212 12.79 -1.52 6.87
N ALA A 213 11.95 -0.64 7.38
CA ALA A 213 12.33 0.33 8.39
C ALA A 213 12.21 -0.29 9.79
N ASP A 214 13.27 -0.19 10.58
CA ASP A 214 13.42 -0.91 11.85
C ASP A 214 12.45 -0.44 12.94
N ASP A 215 12.10 0.85 12.93
CA ASP A 215 11.23 1.50 13.91
C ASP A 215 9.85 1.83 13.32
N ASP A 216 9.40 1.04 12.34
CA ASP A 216 8.10 1.22 11.67
C ASP A 216 6.92 0.75 12.54
N ASP A 217 6.22 1.72 13.15
CA ASP A 217 5.03 1.45 13.96
C ASP A 217 3.72 1.34 13.16
N ILE A 218 3.74 1.60 11.84
CA ILE A 218 2.57 1.52 10.97
C ILE A 218 2.52 0.17 10.27
N ILE A 219 3.63 -0.30 9.73
CA ILE A 219 3.78 -1.64 9.18
C ILE A 219 5.05 -2.24 9.80
N PRO A 220 4.93 -2.96 10.94
CA PRO A 220 6.10 -3.49 11.62
C PRO A 220 7.00 -4.31 10.68
N PRO A 221 8.33 -4.19 10.80
CA PRO A 221 9.30 -4.81 9.87
C PRO A 221 9.16 -6.32 9.77
N THR A 222 8.51 -6.96 10.74
CA THR A 222 8.12 -8.38 10.70
C THR A 222 7.30 -8.75 9.46
N HIS A 223 6.52 -7.82 8.90
CA HIS A 223 5.78 -8.05 7.65
C HIS A 223 6.70 -8.09 6.43
N ALA A 224 7.67 -7.18 6.35
CA ALA A 224 8.69 -7.20 5.31
C ALA A 224 9.58 -8.46 5.41
N GLU A 225 9.94 -8.88 6.62
CA GLU A 225 10.64 -10.14 6.87
C GLU A 225 9.82 -11.37 6.47
N ALA A 226 8.51 -11.37 6.78
CA ALA A 226 7.60 -12.44 6.38
C ALA A 226 7.43 -12.53 4.86
N LEU A 227 7.41 -11.39 4.17
CA LEU A 227 7.42 -11.33 2.71
C LEU A 227 8.73 -11.88 2.15
N ALA A 228 9.88 -11.41 2.64
CA ALA A 228 11.20 -11.82 2.15
C ALA A 228 11.44 -13.34 2.30
N ARG A 229 11.00 -13.92 3.43
CA ARG A 229 11.09 -15.39 3.66
C ARG A 229 10.30 -16.21 2.63
N GLN A 230 9.24 -15.64 2.04
CA GLN A 230 8.36 -16.34 1.10
C GLN A 230 8.61 -15.95 -0.36
N VAL A 231 9.46 -14.96 -0.61
CA VAL A 231 9.89 -14.51 -1.94
C VAL A 231 11.41 -14.71 -2.05
N PRO A 232 11.88 -15.91 -2.45
CA PRO A 232 13.31 -16.27 -2.35
C PRO A 232 14.25 -15.39 -3.20
N ASN A 233 13.73 -14.80 -4.28
CA ASN A 233 14.49 -13.91 -5.16
C ASN A 233 14.56 -12.46 -4.64
N SER A 234 14.03 -12.21 -3.43
CA SER A 234 14.04 -10.88 -2.84
C SER A 234 15.32 -10.59 -2.07
N ARG A 235 15.73 -9.31 -2.09
CA ARG A 235 16.78 -8.76 -1.25
C ARG A 235 16.13 -7.89 -0.18
N LEU A 236 16.20 -8.33 1.07
CA LEU A 236 15.79 -7.54 2.23
C LEU A 236 16.90 -6.56 2.62
N ILE A 237 16.55 -5.28 2.74
CA ILE A 237 17.42 -4.19 3.16
C ILE A 237 16.78 -3.56 4.40
N ARG A 238 17.53 -3.53 5.50
CA ARG A 238 17.10 -2.94 6.77
C ARG A 238 17.54 -1.48 6.81
N LEU A 239 16.61 -0.59 7.16
CA LEU A 239 16.79 0.85 7.24
C LEU A 239 16.54 1.32 8.68
N ARG A 240 17.19 2.40 9.10
CA ARG A 240 16.87 3.04 10.38
C ARG A 240 15.66 3.97 10.24
N GLY A 241 14.97 4.23 11.35
CA GLY A 241 13.84 5.15 11.38
C GLY A 241 12.50 4.44 11.20
N GLY A 242 11.44 5.24 11.14
CA GLY A 242 10.07 4.77 11.05
C GLY A 242 9.51 4.80 9.62
N HIS A 243 8.18 4.64 9.54
CA HIS A 243 7.45 4.42 8.29
C HIS A 243 7.75 5.43 7.17
N ASN A 244 7.97 6.70 7.54
CA ASN A 244 8.18 7.80 6.58
C ASN A 244 9.66 8.18 6.40
N ASP A 245 10.59 7.47 7.06
CA ASP A 245 12.01 7.81 7.07
C ASP A 245 12.80 7.16 5.92
N TRP A 246 12.22 6.14 5.27
CA TRP A 246 12.86 5.39 4.18
C TRP A 246 13.46 6.26 3.05
N PRO A 247 12.86 7.39 2.59
CA PRO A 247 13.43 8.16 1.50
C PRO A 247 14.53 9.12 1.95
N TYR A 248 14.83 9.18 3.24
CA TYR A 248 15.91 10.01 3.82
C TYR A 248 17.15 9.19 4.21
N ASP A 249 17.05 7.86 4.18
CA ASP A 249 18.20 6.99 4.39
C ASP A 249 19.18 7.12 3.20
N ARG A 250 20.44 7.46 3.49
CA ARG A 250 21.47 7.73 2.48
C ARG A 250 21.90 6.49 1.69
N THR A 251 21.56 5.31 2.17
CA THR A 251 21.87 4.03 1.51
C THR A 251 20.84 3.66 0.46
N VAL A 252 19.65 4.25 0.50
CA VAL A 252 18.60 4.02 -0.48
C VAL A 252 18.95 4.75 -1.78
N LYS A 253 19.20 3.97 -2.82
CA LYS A 253 19.29 4.43 -4.20
C LYS A 253 18.48 3.49 -5.07
N LEU A 254 17.57 4.07 -5.84
CA LEU A 254 16.80 3.35 -6.84
C LEU A 254 17.65 3.29 -8.11
N GLY A 255 17.76 2.11 -8.69
CA GLY A 255 18.53 1.86 -9.89
C GLY A 255 18.26 0.45 -10.37
N ARG A 256 18.51 0.20 -11.64
CA ARG A 256 18.34 -1.13 -12.24
C ARG A 256 19.27 -2.14 -11.58
#